data_AF-A0A0X8XVG8-F1
#
_entry.id   AF-A0A0X8XVG8-F1
#
_cell.length_a   1.000
_cell.length_b   1.000
_cell.length_c   1.000
_cell.angle_alpha   90.00
_cell.angle_beta   90.00
_cell.angle_gamma   90.00
#
_symmetry.space_group_name_H-M   'P 1'
#
loop_
_entity.id
_entity.type
_entity.pdbx_description
1 polymer ?
#
loop_
_entity_poly.entity_id
_entity_poly.type
_entity_poly.pdbx_seq_one_letter_code
_entity_poly.pdbx_strand_id
1 'polypeptide(L)' 'MSIGKGTERKMTVTMTVVERIRALDAQGMPATQIATRVGVHRDTVAKYTGIDNFSPRPLRKPFNAGTQA' A
#
# COMPACT_ATOMS: atom_id res chain seq x y z
N MET A 1 -20.16 27.47 12.28
CA MET A 1 -19.82 27.13 10.88
C MET A 1 -20.03 25.64 10.66
N SER A 2 -20.91 25.28 9.72
CA SER A 2 -21.06 23.91 9.26
C SER A 2 -19.93 23.56 8.29
N ILE A 3 -19.22 22.46 8.54
CA ILE A 3 -18.79 21.55 7.47
C ILE A 3 -18.96 20.12 7.99
N GLY A 4 -20.11 19.53 7.69
CA GLY A 4 -20.21 18.08 7.68
C GLY A 4 -19.31 17.48 6.59
N LYS A 5 -19.25 16.15 6.62
CA LYS A 5 -18.75 15.19 5.60
C LYS A 5 -17.42 14.53 5.96
N GLY A 6 -17.54 13.48 6.76
CA GLY A 6 -16.65 12.32 6.71
C GLY A 6 -17.51 11.07 6.54
N THR A 7 -18.33 11.01 5.48
CA THR A 7 -18.87 9.71 5.07
C THR A 7 -17.66 8.89 4.66
N GLU A 8 -17.16 8.09 5.60
CA GLU A 8 -16.32 6.94 5.33
C GLU A 8 -17.15 6.02 4.44
N ARG A 9 -17.19 6.35 3.14
CA ARG A 9 -17.71 5.45 2.12
C ARG A 9 -16.85 4.22 2.30
N LYS A 10 -17.42 3.16 2.88
CA LYS A 10 -16.82 1.82 2.93
C LYS A 10 -16.58 1.42 1.49
N MET A 11 -15.45 1.87 0.94
CA MET A 11 -14.89 1.34 -0.28
C MET A 11 -14.32 0.01 0.17
N THR A 12 -14.91 -1.08 -0.31
CA THR A 12 -14.27 -2.40 -0.23
C THR A 12 -13.03 -2.32 -1.10
N VAL A 13 -11.93 -1.84 -0.51
CA VAL A 13 -10.62 -1.80 -1.14
C VAL A 13 -10.17 -3.26 -1.17
N THR A 14 -10.30 -3.90 -2.33
CA THR A 14 -9.73 -5.23 -2.53
C THR A 14 -8.20 -5.13 -2.38
N MET A 15 -7.53 -6.20 -1.93
CA MET A 15 -6.05 -6.21 -1.82
C MET A 15 -5.37 -5.70 -3.10
N THR A 16 -5.94 -6.01 -4.26
CA THR A 16 -5.51 -5.55 -5.58
C THR A 16 -5.42 -4.03 -5.71
N VAL A 17 -6.30 -3.27 -5.05
CA VAL A 17 -6.31 -1.80 -5.09
C VAL A 17 -5.15 -1.23 -4.27
N VAL A 18 -4.86 -1.79 -3.09
CA VAL A 18 -3.74 -1.36 -2.25
C VAL A 18 -2.41 -1.65 -2.94
N GLU A 19 -2.24 -2.84 -3.51
CA GLU A 19 -1.05 -3.21 -4.26
C GLU A 19 -0.81 -2.27 -5.44
N ARG A 20 -1.89 -1.90 -6.16
CA ARG A 20 -1.80 -0.97 -7.29
C ARG A 20 -1.43 0.44 -6.86
N ILE A 21 -1.95 0.92 -5.72
CA ILE A 21 -1.56 2.21 -5.14
C ILE A 21 -0.07 2.19 -4.79
N ARG A 22 0.41 1.18 -4.05
CA ARG A 22 1.82 1.06 -3.66
C ARG A 22 2.76 0.92 -4.84
N ALA A 23 2.37 0.17 -5.88
CA ALA A 23 3.18 0.02 -7.08
C ALA A 23 3.32 1.34 -7.85
N LEU A 24 2.27 2.16 -7.92
CA LEU A 24 2.32 3.47 -8.57
C LEU A 24 3.06 4.52 -7.72
N ASP A 25 2.92 4.46 -6.40
CA ASP A 25 3.68 5.28 -5.45
C ASP A 25 5.19 5.00 -5.53
N ALA A 26 5.58 3.73 -5.58
CA ALA A 26 6.97 3.30 -5.76
C ALA A 26 7.59 3.76 -7.09
N GLN A 27 6.76 4.04 -8.10
CA GLN A 27 7.19 4.65 -9.37
C GLN A 27 7.35 6.18 -9.28
N GLY A 28 7.09 6.79 -8.12
CA GLY A 28 7.14 8.23 -7.90
C GLY A 28 5.93 8.98 -8.45
N MET A 29 4.83 8.29 -8.74
CA MET A 29 3.62 8.94 -9.27
C MET A 29 2.94 9.78 -8.17
N PRO A 30 2.48 11.00 -8.47
CA PRO A 30 1.80 11.82 -7.48
C PRO A 30 0.45 11.21 -7.09
N ALA A 31 0.10 11.28 -5.80
CA ALA A 31 -1.12 10.69 -5.24
C ALA A 31 -2.42 11.06 -6.00
N THR A 32 -2.49 12.27 -6.55
CA THR A 32 -3.62 12.73 -7.37
C THR A 32 -3.75 11.96 -8.68
N GLN A 33 -2.64 11.61 -9.34
CA GLN A 33 -2.66 10.75 -10.53
C GLN A 33 -2.99 9.30 -10.16
N ILE A 34 -2.46 8.79 -9.04
CA ILE A 34 -2.74 7.44 -8.56
C ILE A 34 -4.24 7.26 -8.31
N ALA A 35 -4.87 8.23 -7.63
CA ALA A 35 -6.32 8.23 -7.36
C ALA A 35 -7.14 8.09 -8.65
N THR A 36 -6.83 8.90 -9.66
CA THR A 36 -7.49 8.86 -10.98
C THR A 36 -7.24 7.53 -11.70
N ARG A 37 -6.00 7.01 -11.66
CA ARG A 37 -5.61 5.78 -12.34
C ARG A 37 -6.25 4.53 -11.73
N VAL A 38 -6.42 4.52 -10.41
CA VAL A 38 -6.97 3.39 -9.65
C VAL A 38 -8.49 3.52 -9.47
N GLY A 39 -9.05 4.71 -9.62
CA GLY A 39 -10.49 4.98 -9.47
C GLY A 39 -10.92 5.11 -8.01
N VAL A 40 -10.03 5.57 -7.13
CA VAL A 40 -10.29 5.72 -5.69
C VAL A 40 -10.14 7.16 -5.23
N HIS A 41 -10.66 7.46 -4.05
CA HIS A 41 -10.52 8.79 -3.48
C HIS A 41 -9.08 9.08 -3.05
N ARG A 42 -8.67 10.36 -3.11
CA ARG A 42 -7.34 10.80 -2.67
C ARG A 42 -7.03 10.42 -1.21
N ASP A 43 -8.04 10.46 -0.33
CA ASP A 43 -7.87 10.08 1.08
C ASP A 43 -7.58 8.59 1.24
N THR A 44 -8.08 7.75 0.33
CA THR A 44 -7.72 6.33 0.28
C THR A 44 -6.28 6.14 -0.15
N VAL A 45 -5.82 6.90 -1.15
CA VAL A 45 -4.42 6.87 -1.60
C VAL A 45 -3.49 7.30 -0.47
N ALA A 46 -3.80 8.40 0.23
CA ALA A 46 -3.00 8.92 1.34
C ALA A 46 -2.82 7.90 2.49
N LYS A 47 -3.77 6.98 2.69
CA LYS A 47 -3.64 5.90 3.67
C LYS A 47 -2.56 4.88 3.31
N TYR A 48 -2.18 4.76 2.03
CA TYR A 48 -1.29 3.69 1.54
C TYR A 48 0.00 4.19 0.88
N THR A 49 0.11 5.50 0.61
CA THR A 49 1.34 6.17 0.13
C THR A 49 2.19 6.62 1.32
N GLY A 50 3.53 6.55 1.19
CA GLY A 50 4.43 6.96 2.28
C GLY A 50 4.42 6.03 3.51
N ILE A 51 3.81 4.85 3.41
CA ILE A 51 4.01 3.78 4.39
C ILE A 51 5.40 3.20 4.14
N ASP A 52 6.24 3.24 5.19
CA ASP A 52 7.56 2.58 5.22
C ASP A 52 7.46 1.12 4.75
N ASN A 53 8.50 0.60 4.09
CA ASN A 53 8.47 -0.74 3.49
C ASN A 53 8.48 -1.84 4.58
N PHE A 54 7.31 -2.16 5.13
CA PHE A 54 7.10 -3.28 6.06
C PHE A 54 6.97 -4.64 5.35
N SER A 55 7.56 -4.81 4.17
CA SER A 55 7.66 -6.13 3.56
C SER A 55 8.32 -7.08 4.57
N PRO A 56 7.73 -8.25 4.88
CA PRO A 56 8.36 -9.21 5.78
C PRO A 56 9.70 -9.57 5.16
N ARG A 57 10.79 -9.07 5.76
CA ARG A 57 12.14 -9.43 5.33
C ARG A 57 12.20 -10.95 5.46
N PRO A 58 12.52 -11.70 4.38
CA PRO A 58 12.62 -13.13 4.49
C PRO A 58 13.60 -13.44 5.60
N LEU A 59 13.10 -14.11 6.65
CA LEU A 59 13.95 -14.66 7.70
C LEU A 59 14.97 -15.54 6.97
N ARG A 60 16.23 -15.11 6.94
CA ARG A 60 17.33 -15.91 6.39
C ARG A 60 17.22 -17.28 7.05
N LYS A 61 16.85 -18.30 6.27
CA LYS A 61 16.86 -19.69 6.74
C LYS A 61 18.28 -19.94 7.28
N PRO A 62 18.47 -20.39 8.54
CA PRO A 62 19.78 -20.83 8.95
C PRO A 62 20.20 -21.96 7.99
N PHE A 63 21.34 -21.76 7.33
CA PHE A 63 21.94 -22.74 6.46
C PHE A 63 22.18 -24.01 7.29
N ASN A 64 21.47 -25.08 6.96
CA ASN A 64 21.66 -26.37 7.59
C ASN A 64 22.98 -26.94 7.04
N ALA A 65 24.10 -26.60 7.68
CA ALA A 65 25.39 -27.22 7.43
C ALA A 65 25.37 -28.61 8.07
N GLY A 66 24.80 -29.58 7.36
CA GLY A 66 25.15 -30.98 7.57
C GLY A 66 26.61 -31.16 7.20
N THR A 67 27.52 -30.96 8.15
CA THR A 67 28.88 -31.48 8.05
C THR A 67 28.79 -32.96 8.39
N GLN A 68 28.71 -33.75 7.33
CA GLN A 68 29.08 -35.16 7.34
C GLN A 68 30.58 -35.24 7.65
N ALA A 69 30.92 -35.84 8.79
CA ALA A 69 32.25 -36.36 9.12
C ALA A 69 32.05 -37.62 9.96
#